data_AF-A0A453IVM6-F1
#
_entry.id   AF-A0A453IVM6-F1
#
_cell.length_a   1.000
_cell.length_b   1.000
_cell.length_c   1.000
_cell.angle_alpha   90.00
_cell.angle_beta   90.00
_cell.angle_gamma   90.00
#
_symmetry.space_group_name_H-M   'P 1'
#
loop_
_entity.id
_entity.type
_entity.pdbx_description
1 polymer ?
#
loop_
_entity_poly.entity_id
_entity_poly.type
_entity_poly.pdbx_seq_one_letter_code
_entity_poly.pdbx_strand_id
1 'polypeptide(L)' 'MYPVAWAVVEKETKDTWAWFIGLLIKDLDINDQGAGWVFISDKQKGLIMSMTDYLPRAEHRMCARHIY' A
#
# COMPACT_ATOMS: atom_id res chain seq x y z
N MET A 1 -13.65 12.84 4.06
CA MET A 1 -12.80 11.72 3.60
C MET A 1 -13.51 10.43 3.99
N TYR A 2 -13.74 9.51 3.06
CA TYR A 2 -14.41 8.24 3.34
C TYR A 2 -13.39 7.11 3.21
N PRO A 3 -13.19 6.27 4.25
CA PRO A 3 -12.24 5.16 4.16
C PRO A 3 -12.76 4.11 3.16
N VAL A 4 -11.89 3.64 2.27
CA VAL A 4 -12.21 2.57 1.30
C VAL A 4 -12.00 1.19 1.92
N ALA A 5 -11.02 1.05 2.81
CA ALA A 5 -10.72 -0.17 3.56
C ALA A 5 -10.02 0.18 4.89
N TRP A 6 -10.09 -0.72 5.87
CA TRP A 6 -9.34 -0.65 7.12
C TRP A 6 -8.98 -2.06 7.60
N ALA A 7 -7.92 -2.17 8.39
CA ALA A 7 -7.51 -3.42 9.03
C ALA A 7 -7.07 -3.14 10.47
N VAL A 8 -7.34 -4.11 11.35
CA VAL A 8 -6.78 -4.14 12.71
C VAL A 8 -5.84 -5.33 12.75
N VAL A 9 -4.58 -5.05 13.10
CA VAL A 9 -3.51 -6.04 13.17
C VAL A 9 -2.78 -5.86 14.50
N GLU A 10 -2.19 -6.93 15.00
CA GLU A 10 -1.43 -6.88 16.26
C GLU A 10 -0.21 -5.96 16.15
N LYS A 11 0.45 -5.96 14.98
CA LYS A 11 1.61 -5.12 14.69
C LYS A 11 1.69 -4.83 13.20
N GLU A 12 2.14 -3.63 12.86
CA GLU A 12 2.49 -3.26 11.49
C GLU A 12 3.84 -3.88 11.11
N THR A 13 3.80 -5.02 10.41
CA THR A 13 4.96 -5.73 9.88
C THR A 13 4.91 -5.77 8.35
N LYS A 14 5.99 -6.25 7.72
CA LYS A 14 5.97 -6.48 6.26
C LYS A 14 4.84 -7.45 5.90
N ASP A 15 4.67 -8.52 6.67
CA ASP A 15 3.68 -9.57 6.36
C ASP A 15 2.23 -9.06 6.50
N THR A 16 1.94 -8.26 7.53
CA THR A 16 0.60 -7.66 7.67
C THR A 16 0.29 -6.67 6.57
N TRP A 17 1.29 -5.90 6.12
CA TRP A 17 1.12 -4.98 4.99
C TRP A 17 0.96 -5.70 3.66
N ALA A 18 1.76 -6.74 3.41
CA ALA A 18 1.65 -7.58 2.22
C ALA A 18 0.26 -8.22 2.11
N TRP A 19 -0.23 -8.79 3.22
CA TRP A 19 -1.58 -9.35 3.30
C TRP A 19 -2.66 -8.31 2.98
N PHE A 20 -2.60 -7.14 3.63
CA PHE A 20 -3.60 -6.09 3.44
C PHE A 20 -3.59 -5.50 2.03
N ILE A 21 -2.40 -5.19 1.49
CA ILE A 21 -2.25 -4.69 0.12
C ILE A 21 -2.74 -5.72 -0.90
N GLY A 22 -2.45 -7.00 -0.71
CA GLY A 22 -2.93 -8.07 -1.59
C GLY A 22 -4.45 -8.15 -1.65
N LEU A 23 -5.14 -8.00 -0.51
CA LEU A 23 -6.61 -7.90 -0.48
C LEU A 23 -7.10 -6.65 -1.19
N LEU A 24 -6.51 -5.49 -0.90
CA LEU A 24 -6.91 -4.21 -1.50
C LEU A 24 -6.76 -4.23 -3.04
N ILE A 25 -5.67 -4.78 -3.56
CA ILE A 25 -5.42 -4.95 -5.00
C ILE A 25 -6.50 -5.80 -5.64
N LYS A 26 -6.84 -6.92 -5.00
CA LYS A 26 -7.85 -7.85 -5.49
C LYS A 26 -9.24 -7.20 -5.50
N ASP A 27 -9.62 -6.53 -4.42
CA ASP A 27 -10.95 -5.94 -4.28
C ASP A 27 -11.15 -4.70 -5.17
N LEU A 28 -10.07 -3.98 -5.49
CA LEU A 28 -10.07 -2.86 -6.43
C LEU A 28 -9.76 -3.25 -7.88
N ASP A 29 -9.55 -4.54 -8.16
CA ASP A 29 -9.19 -5.09 -9.48
C ASP A 29 -8.00 -4.35 -10.12
N ILE A 30 -6.94 -4.15 -9.33
CA ILE A 30 -5.72 -3.47 -9.79
C ILE A 30 -4.87 -4.45 -10.59
N ASN A 31 -4.80 -4.19 -11.88
CA ASN A 31 -4.13 -5.03 -12.87
C ASN A 31 -2.80 -4.41 -13.35
N ASP A 32 -2.11 -5.11 -14.26
CA ASP A 32 -0.87 -4.68 -14.93
C ASP A 32 0.23 -4.22 -13.95
N GLN A 33 0.34 -4.91 -12.80
CA GLN A 33 1.30 -4.62 -11.73
C GLN A 33 1.22 -3.17 -11.22
N GLY A 34 0.03 -2.56 -11.31
CA GLY A 34 -0.21 -1.19 -10.83
C GLY A 34 0.06 -0.09 -11.85
N ALA A 35 0.29 -0.41 -13.12
CA ALA A 35 0.48 0.62 -14.15
C ALA A 35 -0.70 1.60 -14.19
N GLY A 36 -0.40 2.90 -14.20
CA GLY A 36 -1.41 3.98 -14.18
C GLY A 36 -1.96 4.32 -12.80
N TRP A 37 -1.55 3.61 -11.74
CA TRP A 37 -1.91 3.94 -10.37
C TRP A 37 -0.83 4.75 -9.66
N VAL A 38 -1.27 5.64 -8.77
CA VAL A 38 -0.41 6.40 -7.86
C VAL A 38 -0.81 6.08 -6.43
N PHE A 39 0.14 5.59 -5.65
CA PHE A 39 -0.04 5.33 -4.22
C PHE A 39 0.75 6.33 -3.40
N ILE A 40 0.11 6.88 -2.37
CA ILE A 40 0.73 7.81 -1.43
C ILE A 40 0.65 7.18 -0.05
N SER A 41 1.79 6.98 0.61
CA SER A 41 1.82 6.35 1.93
C SER A 41 2.87 6.94 2.85
N ASP A 42 2.79 6.60 4.13
CA ASP A 42 3.83 6.96 5.10
C ASP A 42 5.13 6.21 4.84
N LYS A 43 6.24 6.72 5.39
CA LYS A 43 7.60 6.21 5.17
C LYS A 43 7.92 4.98 6.03
N GLN A 44 7.04 4.00 6.03
CA GLN A 44 7.24 2.75 6.78
C GLN A 44 7.87 1.69 5.89
N LYS A 45 9.01 1.13 6.34
CA LYS A 45 9.80 0.18 5.53
C LYS A 45 9.00 -1.05 5.08
N GLY A 46 8.19 -1.63 5.96
CA GLY A 46 7.36 -2.80 5.64
C GLY A 46 6.32 -2.53 4.55
N LEU A 47 5.71 -1.34 4.58
CA LEU A 47 4.73 -0.91 3.60
C LEU A 47 5.36 -0.66 2.22
N ILE A 48 6.48 0.09 2.18
CA ILE A 48 7.20 0.37 0.94
C ILE A 48 7.64 -0.94 0.27
N MET A 49 8.23 -1.86 1.03
CA MET A 49 8.65 -3.16 0.49
C MET A 49 7.48 -3.95 -0.08
N SER A 50 6.35 -4.01 0.63
CA SER A 50 5.16 -4.71 0.16
C SER A 50 4.60 -4.07 -1.12
N MET A 51 4.58 -2.74 -1.19
CA MET A 51 4.12 -2.01 -2.36
C MET A 51 4.99 -2.31 -3.60
N THR A 52 6.32 -2.34 -3.44
CA THR A 52 7.25 -2.70 -4.53
C THR A 52 7.10 -4.16 -4.96
N ASP A 53 6.84 -5.08 -4.01
CA ASP A 53 6.67 -6.51 -4.32
C ASP A 53 5.37 -6.78 -5.12
N TYR A 54 4.28 -6.10 -4.79
CA TYR A 54 2.96 -6.34 -5.42
C TYR A 54 2.68 -5.45 -6.63
N LEU A 55 3.11 -4.19 -6.60
CA LEU A 55 2.76 -3.17 -7.60
C LEU A 55 4.02 -2.42 -8.08
N PRO A 56 5.01 -3.13 -8.67
CA PRO A 56 6.29 -2.53 -9.08
C PRO A 56 6.16 -1.47 -10.18
N ARG A 57 5.03 -1.40 -10.89
CA ARG A 57 4.78 -0.43 -11.96
C ARG A 57 3.91 0.75 -11.53
N ALA A 58 3.41 0.76 -10.29
CA ALA A 58 2.72 1.91 -9.73
C ALA A 58 3.71 3.01 -9.34
N GLU A 59 3.31 4.27 -9.52
CA GLU A 59 4.05 5.37 -8.90
C GLU A 59 3.82 5.33 -7.39
N HIS A 60 4.91 5.35 -6.61
CA HIS A 60 4.85 5.43 -5.16
C HIS A 60 5.43 6.74 -4.65
N ARG A 61 4.65 7.48 -3.86
CA ARG A 61 5.05 8.76 -3.26
C ARG A 61 4.92 8.70 -1.74
N MET A 62 5.76 9.48 -1.07
CA MET A 62 5.71 9.60 0.39
C MET A 62 4.68 10.66 0.78
N CYS A 63 3.86 10.35 1.79
CA CYS A 63 2.88 11.27 2.33
C CYS A 63 3.59 12.43 3.02
N ALA A 64 3.37 13.65 2.52
CA ALA A 64 3.98 14.85 3.09
C ALA A 64 3.37 15.27 4.43
N ARG A 65 2.21 14.71 4.79
CA ARG A 65 1.49 15.07 6.03
C ARG A 65 2.22 14.63 7.30
N HIS A 66 3.09 13.63 7.20
CA HIS A 66 3.79 13.05 8.35
C HIS A 66 5.33 13.10 8.19
N ILE A 67 5.86 14.17 7.60
CA ILE A 67 7.32 14.43 7.50
C ILE A 67 7.84 15.03 8.84
N TYR A 68 7.73 14.28 9.93
CA TYR A 68 8.35 14.64 11.22
C TYR A 68 9.26 13.52 11.72
#